data_AF-B5W9I1-F1
#
_entry.id   AF-B5W9I1-F1
#
_cell.length_a   1.000
_cell.length_b   1.000
_cell.length_c   1.000
_cell.angle_alpha   90.00
_cell.angle_beta   90.00
_cell.angle_gamma   90.00
#
_symmetry.space_group_name_H-M   'P 1'
#
loop_
_entity.id
_entity.type
_entity.pdbx_description
1 polymer ?
#
loop_
_entity_poly.entity_id
_entity_poly.type
_entity_poly.pdbx_seq_one_letter_code
_entity_poly.pdbx_strand_id
1 'polypeptide(L)'
;MTVAQAVFPIDLGAYQYLKLDPANSTLTDEQRKALKANIELVRDAIVFFTATGAARGVGGHTGGPYDTAPEVMILDALFRGSPDKFVPIFFDEAGHRVATQYLMSVLEGSMPAEQLLSYRAAHSKLPGHPELGLTPGVKFSSGRLGHMWALRQRRSHG
;
A
#
# COMPACT_ATOMS: atom_id res chain seq x y z
N MET A 1 9.89 31.12 -5.30
CA MET A 1 8.95 30.26 -6.04
C MET A 1 8.11 29.51 -5.00
N THR A 2 6.95 30.04 -4.64
CA THR A 2 5.98 29.34 -3.79
C THR A 2 5.45 28.16 -4.60
N VAL A 3 5.91 26.95 -4.27
CA VAL A 3 5.33 25.72 -4.79
C VAL A 3 3.90 25.71 -4.25
N ALA A 4 2.90 25.88 -5.12
CA ALA A 4 1.52 25.62 -4.74
C ALA A 4 1.47 24.23 -4.11
N GLN A 5 0.94 24.11 -2.89
CA GLN A 5 0.68 22.81 -2.28
C GLN A 5 -0.29 22.06 -3.19
N ALA A 6 0.25 21.20 -4.05
CA ALA A 6 -0.54 20.42 -4.98
C ALA A 6 -1.39 19.45 -4.17
N VAL A 7 -2.71 19.57 -4.26
CA VAL A 7 -3.66 18.71 -3.55
C VAL A 7 -3.74 17.37 -4.27
N PHE A 8 -3.76 16.26 -3.53
CA PHE A 8 -4.03 14.95 -4.12
C PHE A 8 -5.52 14.86 -4.52
N PRO A 9 -5.87 14.62 -5.80
CA PRO A 9 -7.24 14.83 -6.28
C PRO A 9 -8.22 13.72 -5.90
N ILE A 10 -7.75 12.58 -5.40
CA ILE A 10 -8.59 11.48 -4.94
C ILE A 10 -8.74 11.60 -3.43
N ASP A 11 -9.99 11.61 -2.95
CA ASP A 11 -10.30 11.71 -1.52
C ASP A 11 -10.00 10.39 -0.81
N LEU A 12 -8.77 10.26 -0.32
CA LEU A 12 -8.34 9.13 0.51
C LEU A 12 -9.02 9.12 1.89
N GLY A 13 -9.67 10.22 2.30
CA GLY A 13 -10.49 10.29 3.51
C GLY A 13 -11.78 9.45 3.42
N ALA A 14 -12.22 9.10 2.21
CA ALA A 14 -13.34 8.20 1.98
C ALA A 14 -13.03 6.72 2.33
N TYR A 15 -11.79 6.40 2.73
CA TYR A 15 -11.39 5.07 3.13
C TYR A 15 -12.13 4.59 4.37
N GLN A 16 -12.77 3.42 4.29
CA GLN A 16 -13.56 2.86 5.38
C GLN A 16 -12.72 1.85 6.17
N TYR A 17 -12.37 2.18 7.41
CA TYR A 17 -11.59 1.28 8.27
C TYR A 17 -12.42 0.08 8.76
N LEU A 18 -12.37 -1.00 7.98
CA LEU A 18 -13.07 -2.24 8.28
C LEU A 18 -12.34 -3.08 9.32
N LYS A 19 -13.12 -3.85 10.09
CA LYS A 19 -12.64 -4.90 10.99
C LYS A 19 -13.31 -6.21 10.60
N LEU A 20 -12.50 -7.20 10.24
CA LEU A 20 -12.97 -8.54 9.91
C LEU A 20 -12.42 -9.54 10.92
N ASP A 21 -13.28 -10.43 11.41
CA ASP A 21 -12.88 -11.54 12.26
C ASP A 21 -12.47 -12.73 11.37
N PRO A 22 -11.21 -13.22 11.44
CA PRO A 22 -10.77 -14.40 10.70
C PRO A 22 -11.56 -15.67 11.03
N ALA A 23 -12.27 -15.73 12.16
CA ALA A 23 -13.12 -16.86 12.51
C ALA A 23 -14.44 -16.87 11.72
N ASN A 24 -14.84 -15.75 11.11
CA ASN A 24 -16.04 -15.66 10.29
C ASN A 24 -15.69 -15.76 8.80
N SER A 25 -16.20 -16.81 8.15
CA SER A 25 -15.97 -17.06 6.72
C SER A 25 -16.89 -16.26 5.79
N THR A 26 -17.82 -15.48 6.34
CA THR A 26 -18.84 -14.75 5.57
C THR A 26 -18.83 -13.26 5.89
N LEU A 27 -18.97 -12.45 4.84
CA LEU A 27 -19.14 -11.01 4.96
C LEU A 27 -20.62 -10.66 5.00
N THR A 28 -20.99 -9.74 5.89
CA THR A 28 -22.26 -9.01 5.81
C THR A 28 -22.31 -8.17 4.53
N ASP A 29 -23.51 -7.77 4.11
CA ASP A 29 -23.69 -6.94 2.92
C ASP A 29 -23.02 -5.57 3.08
N GLU A 30 -23.04 -5.00 4.28
CA GLU A 30 -22.37 -3.75 4.62
C GLU A 30 -20.84 -3.90 4.52
N GLN A 31 -20.27 -4.94 5.11
CA GLN A 31 -18.83 -5.22 5.01
C GLN A 31 -18.41 -5.45 3.56
N ARG A 32 -19.20 -6.19 2.78
CA ARG A 32 -18.93 -6.42 1.36
C ARG A 32 -18.98 -5.13 0.56
N LYS A 33 -19.96 -4.25 0.82
CA LYS A 33 -20.10 -2.96 0.16
C LYS A 33 -18.92 -2.05 0.47
N ALA A 34 -18.55 -1.94 1.75
CA ALA A 34 -17.41 -1.14 2.20
C ALA A 34 -16.09 -1.67 1.63
N LEU A 35 -15.89 -2.99 1.60
CA LEU A 35 -14.68 -3.59 1.05
C LEU A 35 -14.55 -3.28 -0.45
N LYS A 36 -15.64 -3.38 -1.21
CA LYS A 36 -15.66 -2.97 -2.63
C LYS A 36 -15.32 -1.49 -2.80
N ALA A 37 -15.87 -0.61 -1.97
CA ALA A 37 -15.58 0.81 -2.02
C ALA A 37 -14.09 1.11 -1.77
N ASN A 38 -13.48 0.45 -0.78
CA ASN A 38 -12.04 0.59 -0.50
C ASN A 38 -11.17 0.06 -1.65
N ILE A 39 -11.56 -1.05 -2.27
CA ILE A 39 -10.83 -1.63 -3.41
C ILE A 39 -10.79 -0.64 -4.57
N GLU A 40 -11.94 -0.06 -4.93
CA GLU A 40 -12.01 0.91 -6.03
C GLU A 40 -11.23 2.19 -5.69
N LEU A 41 -11.36 2.72 -4.47
CA LEU A 41 -10.59 3.89 -4.02
C LEU A 41 -9.07 3.65 -4.13
N VAL A 42 -8.61 2.49 -3.68
CA VAL A 42 -7.19 2.13 -3.73
C VAL A 42 -6.70 1.95 -5.17
N ARG A 43 -7.51 1.34 -6.03
CA ARG A 43 -7.21 1.18 -7.45
C ARG A 43 -7.09 2.52 -8.16
N ASP A 44 -8.06 3.41 -7.96
CA ASP A 44 -8.06 4.74 -8.55
C ASP A 44 -6.81 5.52 -8.12
N ALA A 45 -6.48 5.48 -6.83
CA ALA A 45 -5.29 6.12 -6.30
C ALA A 45 -4.01 5.58 -6.95
N ILE A 46 -3.85 4.24 -6.98
CA ILE A 46 -2.71 3.55 -7.61
C ILE A 46 -2.57 3.97 -9.07
N VAL A 47 -3.65 3.89 -9.85
CA VAL A 47 -3.64 4.26 -11.27
C VAL A 47 -3.24 5.71 -11.43
N PHE A 48 -3.84 6.61 -10.64
CA PHE A 48 -3.58 8.03 -10.73
C PHE A 48 -2.11 8.38 -10.45
N PHE A 49 -1.56 8.05 -9.28
CA PHE A 49 -0.21 8.52 -8.95
C PHE A 49 0.88 7.82 -9.77
N THR A 50 0.65 6.57 -10.19
CA THR A 50 1.59 5.89 -11.09
C THR A 50 1.55 6.48 -12.51
N ALA A 51 0.38 6.86 -13.02
CA ALA A 51 0.24 7.56 -14.30
C ALA A 51 0.89 8.94 -14.28
N THR A 52 0.72 9.72 -13.19
CA THR A 52 1.44 11.00 -13.04
C THR A 52 2.96 10.82 -12.97
N GLY A 53 3.45 9.72 -12.39
CA GLY A 53 4.86 9.34 -12.47
C GLY A 53 5.32 9.11 -13.91
N ALA A 54 4.59 8.29 -14.66
CA ALA A 54 4.90 8.01 -16.05
C ALA A 54 4.93 9.30 -16.91
N ALA A 55 3.96 10.20 -16.72
CA ALA A 55 3.91 11.50 -17.40
C ALA A 55 5.12 12.41 -17.09
N ARG A 56 5.74 12.25 -15.92
CA ARG A 56 6.97 12.95 -15.51
C ARG A 56 8.25 12.24 -15.97
N GLY A 57 8.14 11.14 -16.72
CA GLY A 57 9.28 10.36 -17.21
C GLY A 57 9.83 9.34 -16.20
N VAL A 58 9.14 9.12 -15.08
CA VAL A 58 9.51 8.10 -14.08
C VAL A 58 8.50 6.94 -14.14
N GLY A 59 8.81 5.95 -14.98
CA GLY A 59 7.96 4.76 -15.16
C GLY A 59 7.77 3.97 -13.86
N GLY A 60 6.81 3.05 -13.79
CA GLY A 60 6.52 2.22 -12.61
C GLY A 60 5.63 1.04 -12.94
N HIS A 61 5.28 0.22 -11.95
CA HIS A 61 4.40 -0.94 -12.14
C HIS A 61 3.02 -0.65 -11.58
N THR A 62 2.05 -0.33 -12.44
CA THR A 62 0.65 -0.10 -12.04
C THR A 62 -0.12 -1.41 -11.90
N GLY A 63 0.07 -2.33 -12.83
CA GLY A 63 -0.74 -3.55 -12.94
C GLY A 63 -0.67 -4.45 -11.71
N GLY A 64 0.54 -4.73 -11.20
CA GLY A 64 0.71 -5.57 -10.01
C GLY A 64 -0.01 -5.03 -8.77
N PRO A 65 0.25 -3.78 -8.34
CA PRO A 65 -0.45 -3.14 -7.23
C PRO A 65 -1.98 -3.05 -7.42
N TYR A 66 -2.43 -2.82 -8.66
CA TYR A 66 -3.85 -2.74 -8.99
C TYR A 66 -4.55 -4.10 -8.84
N ASP A 67 -3.90 -5.16 -9.31
CA ASP A 67 -4.42 -6.53 -9.29
C ASP A 67 -4.55 -7.06 -7.87
N THR A 68 -3.56 -6.78 -7.00
CA THR A 68 -3.54 -7.25 -5.61
C THR A 68 -4.30 -6.37 -4.61
N ALA A 69 -4.97 -5.31 -5.08
CA ALA A 69 -5.73 -4.41 -4.22
C ALA A 69 -6.81 -5.14 -3.37
N PRO A 70 -7.59 -6.11 -3.90
CA PRO A 70 -8.55 -6.87 -3.10
C PRO A 70 -7.91 -7.61 -1.92
N GLU A 71 -6.79 -8.30 -2.13
CA GLU A 71 -6.07 -9.05 -1.11
C GLU A 71 -5.53 -8.11 -0.03
N VAL A 72 -4.96 -6.97 -0.42
CA VAL A 72 -4.44 -5.98 0.52
C VAL A 72 -5.57 -5.40 1.40
N MET A 73 -6.74 -5.11 0.82
CA MET A 73 -7.89 -4.61 1.57
C MET A 73 -8.47 -5.63 2.54
N ILE A 74 -8.49 -6.91 2.15
CA ILE A 74 -8.91 -8.00 3.05
C ILE A 74 -7.91 -8.15 4.20
N LEU A 75 -6.60 -8.15 3.89
CA LEU A 75 -5.54 -8.26 4.89
C LEU A 75 -5.56 -7.08 5.88
N ASP A 76 -5.71 -5.85 5.40
CA ASP A 76 -5.84 -4.66 6.27
C ASP A 76 -7.01 -4.83 7.25
N ALA A 77 -8.17 -5.24 6.75
CA ALA A 77 -9.35 -5.41 7.59
C ALA A 77 -9.22 -6.57 8.60
N LEU A 78 -8.52 -7.65 8.24
CA LEU A 78 -8.18 -8.75 9.16
C LEU A 78 -7.18 -8.31 10.23
N PHE A 79 -6.14 -7.55 9.86
CA PHE A 79 -5.17 -7.01 10.80
C PHE A 79 -5.85 -6.10 11.84
N ARG A 80 -6.81 -5.29 11.41
CA ARG A 80 -7.59 -4.42 12.31
C ARG A 80 -8.61 -5.17 13.17
N GLY A 81 -9.16 -6.27 12.66
CA GLY A 81 -10.13 -7.10 13.38
C GLY A 81 -9.50 -8.07 14.37
N SER A 82 -8.23 -8.41 14.22
CA SER A 82 -7.51 -9.31 15.12
C SER A 82 -6.05 -8.89 15.34
N PRO A 83 -5.81 -7.72 15.96
CA PRO A 83 -4.46 -7.17 16.14
C PRO A 83 -3.54 -8.08 17.00
N ASP A 84 -4.11 -8.87 17.91
CA ASP A 84 -3.33 -9.79 18.74
C ASP A 84 -2.86 -11.05 17.99
N LYS A 85 -3.49 -11.37 16.85
CA LYS A 85 -3.19 -12.56 16.04
C LYS A 85 -2.24 -12.27 14.88
N PHE A 86 -2.21 -11.02 14.40
CA PHE A 86 -1.50 -10.67 13.19
C PHE A 86 -0.53 -9.52 13.41
N VAL A 87 0.62 -9.61 12.76
CA VAL A 87 1.55 -8.49 12.64
C VAL A 87 1.09 -7.63 11.45
N PRO A 88 0.71 -6.36 11.64
CA PRO A 88 0.13 -5.51 10.59
C PRO A 88 1.20 -4.96 9.62
N ILE A 89 1.90 -5.88 8.96
CA ILE A 89 2.95 -5.60 7.98
C ILE A 89 2.61 -6.36 6.69
N PHE A 90 2.44 -5.61 5.60
CA PHE A 90 2.23 -6.16 4.26
C PHE A 90 3.57 -6.57 3.65
N PHE A 91 4.02 -7.79 3.93
CA PHE A 91 5.23 -8.34 3.32
C PHE A 91 5.00 -8.68 1.85
N ASP A 92 5.35 -7.75 0.97
CA ASP A 92 5.36 -7.96 -0.48
C ASP A 92 6.79 -8.18 -1.01
N GLU A 93 7.10 -9.43 -1.32
CA GLU A 93 8.38 -9.82 -1.90
C GLU A 93 8.64 -9.16 -3.27
N ALA A 94 7.58 -8.96 -4.05
CA ALA A 94 7.67 -8.34 -5.36
C ALA A 94 7.78 -6.81 -5.20
N GLY A 95 8.94 -6.34 -4.74
CA GLY A 95 9.16 -4.94 -4.41
C GLY A 95 8.87 -3.96 -5.55
N HIS A 96 8.80 -4.42 -6.79
CA HIS A 96 8.40 -3.59 -7.93
C HIS A 96 6.94 -3.10 -7.83
N ARG A 97 6.11 -3.74 -6.99
CA ARG A 97 4.75 -3.34 -6.62
C ARG A 97 4.70 -2.32 -5.48
N VAL A 98 5.77 -1.54 -5.29
CA VAL A 98 5.93 -0.61 -4.16
C VAL A 98 4.79 0.41 -3.99
N ALA A 99 4.06 0.72 -5.07
CA ALA A 99 2.90 1.61 -5.04
C ALA A 99 1.90 1.24 -3.93
N THR A 100 1.66 -0.05 -3.67
CA THR A 100 0.82 -0.51 -2.57
C THR A 100 1.33 -0.03 -1.21
N GLN A 101 2.63 -0.16 -0.95
CA GLN A 101 3.25 0.22 0.33
C GLN A 101 3.18 1.73 0.57
N TYR A 102 3.37 2.52 -0.48
CA TYR A 102 3.25 3.97 -0.40
C TYR A 102 1.81 4.40 -0.10
N LEU A 103 0.84 3.81 -0.79
CA LEU A 103 -0.55 4.14 -0.52
C LEU A 103 -0.99 3.72 0.88
N MET A 104 -0.61 2.53 1.35
CA MET A 104 -0.88 2.10 2.72
C MET A 104 -0.20 3.01 3.76
N SER A 105 1.02 3.49 3.51
CA SER A 105 1.69 4.46 4.37
C SER A 105 0.91 5.78 4.50
N VAL A 106 0.28 6.26 3.41
CA VAL A 106 -0.61 7.43 3.46
C VAL A 106 -1.88 7.13 4.26
N LEU A 107 -2.53 6.00 4.00
CA LEU A 107 -3.76 5.60 4.72
C LEU A 107 -3.51 5.37 6.22
N GLU A 108 -2.32 4.91 6.60
CA GLU A 108 -1.89 4.80 8.00
C GLU A 108 -1.51 6.15 8.63
N GLY A 109 -1.48 7.24 7.84
CA GLY A 109 -1.10 8.57 8.31
C GLY A 109 0.41 8.77 8.50
N SER A 110 1.24 7.87 7.98
CA SER A 110 2.70 7.97 8.09
C SER A 110 3.30 9.03 7.15
N MET A 111 2.59 9.39 6.07
CA MET A 111 2.96 10.49 5.18
C MET A 111 1.74 11.13 4.51
N PRO A 112 1.83 12.41 4.07
CA PRO A 112 0.73 13.08 3.39
C PRO A 112 0.48 12.52 1.99
N ALA A 113 -0.78 12.58 1.53
CA ALA A 113 -1.19 12.06 0.21
C ALA A 113 -0.46 12.76 -0.94
N GLU A 114 -0.15 14.04 -0.78
CA GLU A 114 0.58 14.87 -1.74
C GLU A 114 1.97 14.31 -2.03
N GLN A 115 2.56 13.56 -1.11
CA GLN A 115 3.86 12.92 -1.33
C GLN A 115 3.79 11.87 -2.46
N LEU A 116 2.63 11.24 -2.70
CA LEU A 116 2.42 10.30 -3.82
C LEU A 116 2.59 10.97 -5.18
N LEU A 117 2.33 12.28 -5.29
CA LEU A 117 2.60 13.04 -6.51
C LEU A 117 4.10 13.11 -6.84
N SER A 118 4.97 12.80 -5.89
CA SER A 118 6.42 12.70 -6.06
C SER A 118 6.90 11.26 -6.27
N TYR A 119 6.00 10.34 -6.65
CA TYR A 119 6.32 8.94 -6.94
C TYR A 119 7.53 8.82 -7.86
N ARG A 120 8.57 8.08 -7.42
CA ARG A 120 9.84 7.83 -8.13
C ARG A 120 10.64 9.06 -8.57
N ALA A 121 10.30 10.25 -8.10
CA ALA A 121 11.11 11.44 -8.32
C ALA A 121 12.44 11.36 -7.55
N ALA A 122 13.49 11.95 -8.09
CA ALA A 122 14.77 12.04 -7.38
C ALA A 122 14.58 12.76 -6.03
N HIS A 123 15.21 12.24 -4.97
CA HIS A 123 15.17 12.78 -3.61
C HIS A 123 13.77 12.85 -2.94
N SER A 124 12.73 12.23 -3.51
CA SER A 124 11.37 12.25 -2.94
C SER A 124 11.12 11.27 -1.79
N LYS A 125 12.14 10.47 -1.43
CA LYS A 125 12.04 9.33 -0.51
C LYS A 125 11.01 8.26 -0.96
N LEU A 126 10.65 8.23 -2.26
CA LEU A 126 9.80 7.22 -2.87
C LEU A 126 10.56 6.48 -4.00
N PRO A 127 11.57 5.66 -3.67
CA PRO A 127 12.31 4.85 -4.65
C PRO A 127 11.42 3.87 -5.45
N GLY A 128 12.01 3.18 -6.44
CA GLY A 128 11.31 2.20 -7.27
C GLY A 128 10.96 0.88 -6.58
N HIS A 129 11.47 0.66 -5.37
CA HIS A 129 11.25 -0.52 -4.52
C HIS A 129 11.16 -0.05 -3.05
N PRO A 130 10.47 -0.76 -2.14
CA PRO A 130 10.35 -0.30 -0.77
C PRO A 130 11.71 -0.38 -0.05
N GLU A 131 12.03 0.66 0.70
CA GLU A 131 13.25 0.75 1.50
C GLU A 131 12.92 1.15 2.95
N LEU A 132 13.20 0.24 3.89
CA LEU A 132 13.05 0.46 5.32
C LEU A 132 13.94 1.62 5.79
N GLY A 133 13.36 2.56 6.52
CA GLY A 133 14.06 3.73 7.07
C GLY A 133 14.22 4.90 6.10
N LEU A 134 13.88 4.73 4.82
CA LEU A 134 13.88 5.82 3.84
C LEU A 134 12.49 6.43 3.66
N THR A 135 11.49 5.61 3.33
CA THR A 135 10.10 6.06 3.17
C THR A 135 9.36 5.94 4.51
N PRO A 136 8.70 7.00 5.01
CA PRO A 136 7.86 6.89 6.20
C PRO A 136 6.80 5.79 6.04
N GLY A 137 6.51 5.04 7.10
CA GLY A 137 5.50 3.97 7.08
C GLY A 137 5.89 2.69 6.33
N VAL A 138 7.00 2.67 5.58
CA VAL A 138 7.50 1.44 4.97
C VAL A 138 8.20 0.59 6.03
N LYS A 139 7.67 -0.62 6.25
CA LYS A 139 8.05 -1.50 7.37
C LYS A 139 9.07 -2.58 6.98
N PHE A 140 9.49 -2.65 5.72
CA PHE A 140 10.49 -3.60 5.23
C PHE A 140 11.12 -3.13 3.91
N SER A 141 12.26 -3.73 3.54
CA SER A 141 12.89 -3.53 2.22
C SER A 141 12.68 -4.76 1.33
N SER A 142 12.40 -4.55 0.04
CA SER A 142 12.38 -5.61 -0.98
C SER A 142 12.80 -5.06 -2.35
N GLY A 143 12.85 -5.91 -3.38
CA GLY A 143 13.23 -5.51 -4.74
C GLY A 143 14.01 -6.54 -5.54
N ARG A 144 14.61 -7.54 -4.86
CA ARG A 144 15.07 -8.79 -5.49
C ARG A 144 14.09 -9.90 -5.16
N LEU A 145 13.38 -10.41 -6.17
CA LEU A 145 12.52 -11.58 -6.04
C LEU A 145 13.32 -12.78 -5.49
N GLY A 146 12.74 -13.54 -4.57
CA GLY A 146 13.34 -14.71 -3.91
C GLY A 146 14.02 -14.42 -2.55
N HIS A 147 14.39 -13.18 -2.24
CA HIS A 147 15.13 -12.87 -1.01
C HIS A 147 14.29 -12.96 0.26
N MET A 148 12.97 -12.79 0.18
CA MET A 148 12.10 -12.92 1.35
C MET A 148 11.89 -14.38 1.76
N TRP A 149 11.90 -15.31 0.80
CA TRP A 149 11.70 -16.73 1.08
C TRP A 149 12.83 -17.33 1.93
N ALA A 150 14.08 -16.90 1.68
CA ALA A 150 15.22 -17.28 2.51
C ALA A 150 15.14 -16.70 3.94
N LEU A 151 14.54 -15.52 4.13
CA LEU A 151 14.32 -14.94 5.46
C LEU A 151 13.24 -15.69 6.26
N ARG A 152 12.19 -16.20 5.61
CA ARG A 152 11.12 -16.96 6.28
C ARG A 152 11.63 -18.29 6.86
N GLN A 153 12.52 -18.99 6.14
CA GLN A 153 13.05 -20.29 6.59
C GLN A 153 13.94 -20.19 7.84
N ARG A 154 14.51 -19.01 8.14
CA ARG A 154 15.30 -18.79 9.37
C ARG A 154 14.45 -18.53 10.62
N ARG A 155 13.15 -18.23 10.48
CA ARG A 155 12.25 -17.98 11.63
C ARG A 155 11.35 -19.17 12.00
N SER A 156 11.39 -20.27 11.24
CA SER A 156 10.61 -21.47 11.53
C SER A 156 11.37 -22.53 12.37
N HIS A 157 12.55 -22.20 12.87
CA HIS A 157 13.41 -23.08 13.68
C HIS A 157 13.88 -22.41 14.98
N GLY A 158 13.09 -21.49 15.54
CA GLY A 158 13.37 -20.83 16.81
C GLY A 158 12.24 -21.02 17.80
#